data_AF-A0A0G1QMG6-F1
#
_entry.id   AF-A0A0G1QMG6-F1
#
_cell.length_a   1.000
_cell.length_b   1.000
_cell.length_c   1.000
_cell.angle_alpha   90.00
_cell.angle_beta   90.00
_cell.angle_gamma   90.00
#
_symmetry.space_group_name_H-M   'P 1'
#
loop_
_entity.id
_entity.type
_entity.pdbx_description
1 polymer ?
#
loop_
_entity_poly.entity_id
_entity_poly.type
_entity_poly.pdbx_seq_one_letter_code
_entity_poly.pdbx_strand_id
1 'polypeptide(L)' 'MTMKLRKNDLLEIQKGGKVAILAKLVEFKAERAKLAGLKMKNELKNLREPKIIRRAVAELHTLLSQIKETK' A
#
# COMPACT_ATOMS: atom_id res chain seq x y z
N MET A 1 -7.94 -0.63 -12.40
CA MET A 1 -6.48 -0.39 -12.42
C MET A 1 -5.91 -0.90 -11.12
N THR A 2 -4.92 -1.80 -11.16
CA THR A 2 -4.24 -2.28 -9.95
C THR A 2 -3.36 -1.17 -9.38
N MET A 3 -3.59 -0.73 -8.14
CA MET A 3 -2.68 0.17 -7.45
C MET A 3 -1.35 -0.55 -7.20
N LYS A 4 -0.28 -0.12 -7.86
CA LYS A 4 1.09 -0.61 -7.68
C LYS A 4 1.97 0.56 -7.26
N LEU A 5 2.72 0.40 -6.17
CA LEU A 5 3.79 1.33 -5.82
C LEU A 5 4.98 1.11 -6.75
N ARG A 6 5.40 2.17 -7.44
CA ARG A 6 6.69 2.25 -8.12
C ARG A 6 7.69 2.94 -7.21
N LYS A 7 8.98 2.80 -7.53
CA LYS A 7 10.09 3.40 -6.77
C LYS A 7 9.95 4.92 -6.64
N ASN A 8 9.48 5.61 -7.69
CA ASN A 8 9.26 7.05 -7.65
C ASN A 8 8.11 7.44 -6.70
N ASP A 9 7.02 6.66 -6.68
CA ASP A 9 5.89 6.92 -5.80
C ASP A 9 6.32 6.85 -4.32
N LEU A 10 7.18 5.87 -3.98
CA LEU A 10 7.74 5.74 -2.62
C LEU A 10 8.59 6.96 -2.21
N LEU A 11 9.39 7.52 -3.12
CA LEU A 11 10.21 8.70 -2.86
C LEU A 11 9.35 9.95 -2.64
N GLU A 12 8.29 10.13 -3.42
CA GLU A 12 7.35 11.23 -3.23
C GLU A 12 6.59 11.12 -1.91
N ILE A 13 6.13 9.91 -1.57
CA ILE A 13 5.45 9.65 -0.30
C ILE A 13 6.40 9.90 0.88
N GLN A 14 7.67 9.50 0.77
CA GLN A 14 8.68 9.75 1.79
C GLN A 14 8.93 11.26 2.00
N LYS A 15 8.96 12.06 0.92
CA LYS A 15 9.07 13.53 0.99
C LYS A 15 7.88 14.16 1.71
N GLY A 16 6.68 13.61 1.54
CA GLY A 16 5.47 14.04 2.25
C GLY A 16 5.44 13.66 3.73
N GLY A 17 6.46 12.94 4.23
CA GLY A 17 6.63 12.59 5.62
C GLY A 17 5.59 11.61 6.16
N LYS A 18 5.45 11.59 7.50
CA LYS A 18 4.60 10.63 8.22
C LYS A 18 3.14 10.66 7.76
N VAL A 19 2.58 11.85 7.52
CA VAL A 19 1.17 12.03 7.16
C VAL A 19 0.88 11.45 5.78
N ALA A 20 1.76 11.69 4.79
CA ALA A 20 1.61 11.14 3.45
C ALA A 20 1.71 9.61 3.42
N ILE A 21 2.64 9.04 4.20
CA ILE A 21 2.75 7.58 4.33
C ILE A 21 1.47 6.98 4.94
N LEU A 22 0.93 7.59 5.99
CA LEU A 22 -0.31 7.12 6.63
C LEU A 22 -1.51 7.22 5.69
N ALA A 23 -1.65 8.32 4.94
CA ALA A 23 -2.69 8.48 3.94
C ALA A 23 -2.64 7.35 2.89
N LYS A 24 -1.44 7.07 2.36
CA LYS A 24 -1.27 5.99 1.40
C LYS A 24 -1.53 4.60 1.99
N LEU A 25 -1.15 4.37 3.25
CA LEU A 25 -1.48 3.12 3.96
C LEU A 25 -2.98 2.90 4.06
N VAL A 26 -3.77 3.95 4.31
CA VAL A 26 -5.24 3.86 4.35
C VAL A 26 -5.79 3.47 2.98
N GLU A 27 -5.32 4.09 1.90
CA GLU A 27 -5.74 3.74 0.53
C GLU A 27 -5.44 2.27 0.21
N PHE A 28 -4.22 1.80 0.46
CA PHE A 28 -3.85 0.40 0.20
C PHE A 28 -4.62 -0.59 1.08
N LYS A 29 -4.99 -0.22 2.32
CA LYS A 29 -5.85 -1.04 3.18
C LYS A 29 -7.28 -1.13 2.64
N ALA A 30 -7.84 -0.03 2.16
CA ALA A 30 -9.17 -0.02 1.53
C ALA A 30 -9.19 -0.90 0.27
N GLU A 31 -8.16 -0.79 -0.58
CA GLU A 31 -8.04 -1.63 -1.78
C GLU A 31 -7.88 -3.11 -1.42
N ARG A 32 -7.12 -3.42 -0.37
CA ARG A 32 -7.01 -4.79 0.15
C ARG A 32 -8.37 -5.34 0.61
N ALA A 33 -9.19 -4.54 1.28
CA ALA A 33 -10.53 -4.94 1.72
C ALA A 33 -11.45 -5.20 0.52
N LYS A 34 -11.38 -4.36 -0.52
CA LYS A 34 -12.11 -4.54 -1.77
C LYS A 34 -11.71 -5.84 -2.47
N LEU A 35 -10.42 -6.11 -2.61
CA LEU A 35 -9.92 -7.37 -3.19
C LEU A 35 -10.32 -8.59 -2.37
N ALA A 36 -10.39 -8.47 -1.04
CA ALA A 36 -10.90 -9.54 -0.18
C ALA A 36 -12.39 -9.81 -0.45
N GLY A 37 -13.21 -8.75 -0.58
CA GLY A 37 -14.62 -8.88 -0.95
C GLY A 37 -14.81 -9.54 -2.31
N LEU A 38 -14.04 -9.13 -3.33
CA LEU A 38 -14.05 -9.77 -4.65
C LEU A 38 -13.63 -11.24 -4.59
N LYS A 39 -12.64 -11.58 -3.76
CA LYS A 39 -12.22 -12.97 -3.54
C LYS A 39 -13.35 -13.81 -2.92
N MET A 40 -14.04 -13.28 -1.91
CA MET A 40 -15.16 -13.97 -1.26
C MET A 40 -16.31 -14.24 -2.23
N LYS A 41 -16.56 -13.33 -3.17
CA LYS A 41 -17.56 -13.49 -4.24
C LYS A 41 -17.09 -14.31 -5.44
N ASN A 42 -15.85 -14.80 -5.42
CA ASN A 42 -15.19 -15.47 -6.54
C ASN A 42 -15.12 -14.62 -7.84
N GLU A 43 -15.14 -13.29 -7.69
CA GLU A 43 -15.08 -12.30 -8.77
C GLU A 43 -13.66 -11.74 -8.97
N LEU A 44 -12.69 -12.21 -8.16
CA LEU A 44 -11.31 -11.76 -8.24
C LEU A 44 -10.63 -12.30 -9.50
N LYS A 45 -10.63 -11.48 -10.55
CA LYS A 45 -10.03 -11.84 -11.86
C LYS A 45 -8.50 -11.96 -11.82
N ASN A 46 -7.81 -11.23 -10.94
CA ASN A 46 -6.37 -11.21 -10.89
C ASN A 46 -5.82 -11.54 -9.49
N LEU A 47 -5.33 -12.77 -9.35
CA LEU A 47 -4.77 -13.29 -8.09
C LEU A 47 -3.44 -12.64 -7.69
N ARG A 48 -2.78 -11.88 -8.59
CA ARG A 48 -1.54 -11.16 -8.27
C ARG A 48 -1.80 -9.85 -7.54
N GLU A 49 -2.98 -9.24 -7.69
CA GLU A 49 -3.29 -7.93 -7.09
C GLU A 49 -3.20 -7.96 -5.56
N PRO A 50 -3.75 -8.96 -4.84
CA PRO A 50 -3.61 -9.01 -3.38
C PRO A 50 -2.15 -9.10 -2.93
N LYS A 51 -1.28 -9.76 -3.70
CA LYS A 51 0.16 -9.87 -3.39
C LYS A 51 0.87 -8.53 -3.60
N ILE A 52 0.52 -7.80 -4.67
CA ILE A 52 1.06 -6.46 -4.95
C ILE A 52 0.66 -5.48 -3.85
N ILE A 53 -0.62 -5.44 -3.49
CA ILE A 53 -1.14 -4.58 -2.41
C ILE A 53 -0.48 -4.90 -1.07
N ARG A 54 -0.31 -6.20 -0.74
CA ARG A 54 0.35 -6.60 0.50
C ARG A 54 1.81 -6.14 0.56
N ARG A 55 2.54 -6.24 -0.56
CA ARG A 55 3.92 -5.77 -0.66
C ARG A 55 4.00 -4.25 -0.51
N ALA A 56 3.10 -3.52 -1.18
CA ALA A 56 3.00 -2.07 -1.06
C ALA A 56 2.78 -1.60 0.40
N VAL A 57 1.89 -2.28 1.13
CA VAL A 57 1.66 -2.00 2.56
C VAL A 57 2.92 -2.24 3.40
N ALA A 58 3.66 -3.32 3.13
CA ALA A 58 4.90 -3.61 3.85
C ALA A 58 5.97 -2.54 3.59
N GLU A 59 6.16 -2.13 2.34
CA GLU A 59 7.11 -1.08 1.95
C GLU A 59 6.78 0.27 2.63
N LEU A 60 5.49 0.63 2.72
CA LEU A 60 5.06 1.84 3.44
C LEU A 60 5.29 1.74 4.95
N HIS A 61 5.10 0.56 5.55
CA HIS A 61 5.45 0.35 6.97
C HIS A 61 6.95 0.48 7.21
N THR A 62 7.79 -0.01 6.30
CA THR A 62 9.25 0.18 6.38
C THR A 62 9.62 1.67 6.34
N LEU A 63 9.05 2.43 5.40
CA LEU A 63 9.27 3.88 5.34
C LEU A 63 8.83 4.59 6.63
N LEU A 64 7.69 4.18 7.20
CA LEU A 64 7.19 4.74 8.44
C LEU A 64 8.16 4.49 9.62
N SER A 65 8.75 3.30 9.70
CA SER A 65 9.75 2.97 10.71
C SER A 65 11.02 3.80 10.56
N GLN A 66 11.51 4.00 9.33
CA GLN A 66 12.69 4.82 9.04
C GLN A 66 12.52 6.29 9.48
N ILE A 67 11.31 6.86 9.32
CA ILE A 67 11.01 8.21 9.83
C ILE A 67 10.94 8.23 11.36
N LYS A 68 10.51 7.13 12.00
CA LYS A 68 10.36 7.07 13.46
C LYS A 68 11.72 7.01 14.19
N GLU A 69 12.76 6.52 13.52
CA GLU A 69 14.14 6.44 14.04
C GLU A 69 14.91 7.76 13.92
N THR A 70 14.36 8.79 13.28
CA THR A 70 15.03 10.09 13.12
C THR A 70 14.88 11.00 14.35
N LYS A 71 14.82 10.43 15.56
CA LYS A 71 14.54 11.17 16.81
C LYS A 71 15.67 11.05 17.82
#